data_AF-A0A7J5ASP8-F1
#
_entry.id   AF-A0A7J5ASP8-F1
#
_cell.length_a   1.000
_cell.length_b   1.000
_cell.length_c   1.000
_cell.angle_alpha   90.00
_cell.angle_beta   90.00
_cell.angle_gamma   90.00
#
_symmetry.space_group_name_H-M   'P 1'
#
loop_
_entity.id
_entity.type
_entity.pdbx_description
1 polymer ?
#
loop_
_entity_poly.entity_id
_entity_poly.type
_entity_poly.pdbx_seq_one_letter_code
_entity_poly.pdbx_strand_id
1 'polypeptide(L)'
;MDKELHVFSSEEALTIFKESSIDGGTLFFNEKLTEGPLTKDVFSDEFWSERYSFFENTYETPRIAYFDATIKPILQLEDVSEYSEVVLWLDYTKVSQINLIALGSFLAQNFSKNTQYFLVCSGKHKGKSALQKLTNYTSSEFPILYNYKVKITLPNLEYLQKCWEAYATKNSLFKYDEFTNKFRYLKDALTN
;
A
#
# COMPACT_ATOMS: atom_id res chain seq x y z
N MET A 1 -5.06 7.01 21.59
CA MET A 1 -5.06 6.67 20.16
C MET A 1 -3.93 7.43 19.52
N ASP A 2 -3.08 6.73 18.80
CA ASP A 2 -2.00 7.35 18.05
C ASP A 2 -2.63 8.22 16.96
N LYS A 3 -2.11 9.43 16.80
CA LYS A 3 -2.64 10.40 15.84
C LYS A 3 -2.27 10.06 14.39
N GLU A 4 -1.29 9.19 14.20
CA GLU A 4 -0.69 8.84 12.92
C GLU A 4 -0.72 7.32 12.76
N LEU A 5 -1.06 6.84 11.57
CA LEU A 5 -1.01 5.43 11.19
C LEU A 5 -0.04 5.23 10.03
N HIS A 6 0.94 4.34 10.20
CA HIS A 6 1.93 4.01 9.19
C HIS A 6 1.66 2.61 8.63
N VAL A 7 1.34 2.55 7.33
CA VAL A 7 1.00 1.33 6.62
C VAL A 7 2.20 0.86 5.81
N PHE A 8 2.65 -0.36 6.04
CA PHE A 8 3.77 -1.00 5.36
C PHE A 8 3.32 -2.26 4.62
N SER A 9 3.91 -2.52 3.45
CA SER A 9 3.73 -3.81 2.75
C SER A 9 5.00 -4.67 2.72
N SER A 10 6.00 -4.33 3.55
CA SER A 10 7.22 -5.09 3.74
C SER A 10 7.47 -5.24 5.24
N GLU A 11 7.47 -6.49 5.72
CA GLU A 11 7.69 -6.80 7.13
C GLU A 11 9.09 -6.39 7.60
N GLU A 12 10.10 -6.61 6.76
CA GLU A 12 11.47 -6.19 7.02
C GLU A 12 11.58 -4.66 7.15
N ALA A 13 10.98 -3.91 6.21
CA ALA A 13 10.97 -2.44 6.30
C ALA A 13 10.21 -1.93 7.53
N LEU A 14 9.08 -2.57 7.87
CA LEU A 14 8.34 -2.24 9.09
C LEU A 14 9.16 -2.51 10.35
N THR A 15 9.94 -3.59 10.38
CA THR A 15 10.82 -3.92 11.51
C THR A 15 11.87 -2.84 11.71
N ILE A 16 12.52 -2.40 10.63
CA ILE A 16 13.49 -1.30 10.67
C ILE A 16 12.82 0.02 11.10
N PHE A 17 11.62 0.31 10.58
CA PHE A 17 10.86 1.50 10.94
C PHE A 17 10.52 1.56 12.43
N LYS A 18 10.17 0.43 13.05
CA LYS A 18 9.84 0.36 14.49
C LYS A 18 11.02 0.73 15.41
N GLU A 19 12.25 0.68 14.90
CA GLU A 19 13.45 1.13 15.61
C GLU A 19 13.77 2.62 15.34
N SER A 20 12.97 3.29 14.51
CA SER A 20 13.13 4.71 14.20
C SER A 20 12.52 5.59 15.30
N SER A 21 12.75 6.91 15.20
CA SER A 21 12.18 7.90 16.12
C SER A 21 10.82 8.45 15.68
N ILE A 22 10.12 7.78 14.77
CA ILE A 22 8.80 8.21 14.29
C ILE A 22 7.73 7.56 15.17
N ASP A 23 6.93 8.40 15.83
CA ASP A 23 5.79 7.96 16.64
C ASP A 23 4.57 7.65 15.76
N GLY A 24 3.73 6.72 16.19
CA GLY A 24 2.47 6.41 15.51
C GLY A 24 2.12 4.92 15.56
N GLY A 25 0.86 4.62 15.24
CA GLY A 25 0.42 3.25 15.05
C GLY A 25 1.04 2.67 13.78
N THR A 26 1.24 1.35 13.75
CA THR A 26 1.74 0.67 12.55
C THR A 26 0.78 -0.41 12.09
N LEU A 27 0.58 -0.52 10.78
CA LEU A 27 -0.20 -1.56 10.13
C LEU A 27 0.67 -2.28 9.11
N PHE A 28 0.69 -3.62 9.19
CA PHE A 28 1.31 -4.45 8.17
C PHE A 28 0.25 -4.96 7.20
N PHE A 29 0.36 -4.55 5.94
CA PHE A 29 -0.45 -5.03 4.83
C PHE A 29 0.20 -6.27 4.22
N ASN A 30 -0.33 -7.45 4.58
CA ASN A 30 0.21 -8.74 4.20
C ASN A 30 -0.65 -9.43 3.13
N GLU A 31 -0.46 -9.08 1.87
CA GLU A 31 -1.18 -9.66 0.75
C GLU A 31 -0.23 -9.95 -0.43
N LYS A 32 -0.45 -11.06 -1.14
CA LYS A 32 0.22 -11.43 -2.39
C LYS A 32 -0.64 -11.10 -3.63
N LEU A 33 -0.80 -9.80 -3.92
CA LEU A 33 -1.74 -9.33 -4.96
C LEU A 33 -1.24 -9.56 -6.40
N THR A 34 -0.01 -10.06 -6.56
CA THR A 34 0.55 -10.44 -7.87
C THR A 34 0.07 -11.79 -8.38
N GLU A 35 -0.62 -12.56 -7.55
CA GLU A 35 -1.05 -13.92 -7.84
C GLU A 35 -2.44 -14.19 -7.26
N GLY A 36 -3.08 -15.25 -7.74
CA GLY A 36 -4.44 -15.60 -7.36
C GLY A 36 -5.52 -14.72 -8.01
N PRO A 37 -6.78 -15.00 -7.70
CA PRO A 37 -7.92 -14.25 -8.22
C PRO A 37 -8.00 -12.86 -7.57
N LEU A 38 -8.44 -11.88 -8.36
CA LEU A 38 -8.66 -10.49 -7.94
C LEU A 38 -9.99 -10.03 -8.53
N THR A 39 -10.70 -9.19 -7.79
CA THR A 39 -11.93 -8.54 -8.25
C THR A 39 -11.70 -7.03 -8.40
N LYS A 40 -12.54 -6.39 -9.22
CA LYS A 40 -12.50 -4.93 -9.40
C LYS A 40 -12.78 -4.18 -8.09
N ASP A 41 -13.68 -4.72 -7.26
CA ASP A 41 -14.11 -4.12 -6.00
C ASP A 41 -13.17 -4.61 -4.89
N VAL A 42 -12.07 -3.88 -4.70
CA VAL A 42 -10.98 -4.25 -3.78
C VAL A 42 -11.53 -4.49 -2.37
N PHE A 43 -11.10 -5.59 -1.75
CA PHE A 43 -11.44 -5.95 -0.38
C PHE A 43 -12.95 -6.06 -0.07
N SER A 44 -13.77 -6.26 -1.10
CA SER A 44 -15.18 -6.66 -0.94
C SER A 44 -15.31 -8.08 -0.38
N ASP A 45 -16.52 -8.46 0.05
CA ASP A 45 -16.81 -9.84 0.48
C ASP A 45 -16.48 -10.87 -0.60
N GLU A 46 -16.76 -10.54 -1.88
CA GLU A 46 -16.41 -11.37 -3.02
C GLU A 46 -14.89 -11.50 -3.15
N PHE A 47 -14.17 -10.37 -3.08
CA PHE A 47 -12.70 -10.36 -3.09
C PHE A 47 -12.17 -11.32 -2.01
N TRP A 48 -12.57 -11.13 -0.76
CA TRP A 48 -12.06 -11.95 0.34
C TRP A 48 -12.45 -13.42 0.21
N SER A 49 -13.66 -13.73 -0.25
CA SER A 49 -14.10 -15.11 -0.50
C SER A 49 -13.21 -15.82 -1.54
N GLU A 50 -12.88 -15.15 -2.63
CA GLU A 50 -11.96 -15.67 -3.65
C GLU A 50 -10.53 -15.82 -3.11
N ARG A 51 -10.05 -14.83 -2.35
CA ARG A 51 -8.71 -14.90 -1.73
C ARG A 51 -8.60 -16.03 -0.72
N TYR A 52 -9.59 -16.22 0.17
CA TYR A 52 -9.61 -17.34 1.11
C TYR A 52 -9.45 -18.68 0.40
N SER A 53 -10.25 -18.89 -0.64
CA SER A 53 -10.21 -20.12 -1.44
C SER A 53 -8.86 -20.30 -2.11
N PHE A 54 -8.25 -19.24 -2.61
CA PHE A 54 -6.91 -19.28 -3.20
C PHE A 54 -5.83 -19.66 -2.18
N PHE A 55 -5.81 -19.02 -1.01
CA PHE A 55 -4.78 -19.26 0.01
C PHE A 55 -4.90 -20.64 0.66
N GLU A 56 -6.13 -21.10 0.90
CA GLU A 56 -6.39 -22.44 1.42
C GLU A 56 -5.92 -23.51 0.44
N ASN A 57 -6.23 -23.38 -0.85
CA ASN A 57 -5.88 -24.39 -1.85
C ASN A 57 -4.41 -24.32 -2.32
N THR A 58 -3.78 -23.14 -2.30
CA THR A 58 -2.43 -22.95 -2.91
C THR A 58 -1.31 -22.99 -1.87
N TYR A 59 -1.55 -22.47 -0.66
CA TYR A 59 -0.54 -22.40 0.41
C TYR A 59 -0.92 -23.22 1.64
N GLU A 60 -2.05 -23.94 1.59
CA GLU A 60 -2.58 -24.70 2.74
C GLU A 60 -2.77 -23.81 3.99
N THR A 61 -3.00 -22.51 3.78
CA THR A 61 -3.19 -21.54 4.86
C THR A 61 -4.63 -21.64 5.38
N PRO A 62 -4.84 -21.96 6.67
CA PRO A 62 -6.18 -22.01 7.24
C PRO A 62 -6.86 -20.64 7.18
N ARG A 63 -8.17 -20.63 6.93
CA ARG A 63 -9.00 -19.41 6.87
C ARG A 63 -8.76 -18.45 8.04
N ILE A 64 -8.72 -18.96 9.28
CA ILE A 64 -8.51 -18.14 10.47
C ILE A 64 -7.13 -17.49 10.50
N ALA A 65 -6.09 -18.22 10.09
CA ALA A 65 -4.72 -17.70 10.04
C ALA A 65 -4.59 -16.59 8.99
N TYR A 66 -5.23 -16.76 7.82
CA TYR A 66 -5.30 -15.72 6.80
C TYR A 66 -6.07 -14.49 7.28
N PHE A 67 -7.22 -14.68 7.93
CA PHE A 67 -8.00 -13.58 8.48
C PHE A 67 -7.18 -12.74 9.48
N ASP A 68 -6.55 -13.39 10.45
CA ASP A 68 -5.78 -12.70 11.50
C ASP A 68 -4.54 -11.98 10.94
N ALA A 69 -3.85 -12.59 9.98
CA ALA A 69 -2.62 -12.04 9.41
C ALA A 69 -2.83 -10.98 8.33
N THR A 70 -3.97 -11.02 7.61
CA THR A 70 -4.21 -10.19 6.42
C THR A 70 -5.41 -9.28 6.57
N ILE A 71 -6.60 -9.83 6.84
CA ILE A 71 -7.85 -9.04 6.79
C ILE A 71 -8.02 -8.18 8.03
N LYS A 72 -7.81 -8.76 9.22
CA LYS A 72 -8.02 -8.08 10.50
C LYS A 72 -7.19 -6.78 10.63
N PRO A 73 -5.91 -6.71 10.23
CA PRO A 73 -5.18 -5.45 10.18
C PRO A 73 -5.85 -4.40 9.29
N ILE A 74 -6.32 -4.79 8.09
CA ILE A 74 -6.91 -3.89 7.10
C ILE A 74 -8.19 -3.23 7.59
N LEU A 75 -8.96 -3.89 8.49
CA LEU A 75 -10.18 -3.31 9.07
C LEU A 75 -9.94 -1.95 9.76
N GLN A 76 -8.72 -1.69 10.23
CA GLN A 76 -8.35 -0.37 10.79
C GLN A 76 -8.40 0.77 9.75
N LEU A 77 -8.41 0.44 8.46
CA LEU A 77 -8.52 1.41 7.37
C LEU A 77 -9.98 1.64 6.91
N GLU A 78 -10.96 0.95 7.50
CA GLU A 78 -12.39 1.20 7.24
C GLU A 78 -12.88 2.50 7.91
N ASP A 79 -12.33 2.83 9.08
CA ASP A 79 -12.55 4.11 9.75
C ASP A 79 -11.22 4.84 9.99
N VAL A 80 -10.74 5.50 8.94
CA VAL A 80 -9.53 6.33 9.06
C VAL A 80 -9.76 7.67 9.75
N SER A 81 -11.01 8.02 10.09
CA SER A 81 -11.34 9.31 10.71
C SER A 81 -10.82 9.46 12.14
N GLU A 82 -10.46 8.35 12.77
CA GLU A 82 -9.78 8.30 14.07
C GLU A 82 -8.32 8.80 13.99
N TYR A 83 -7.71 8.77 12.80
CA TYR A 83 -6.34 9.23 12.57
C TYR A 83 -6.31 10.64 12.00
N SER A 84 -5.37 11.46 12.48
CA SER A 84 -5.05 12.73 11.84
C SER A 84 -4.23 12.55 10.57
N GLU A 85 -3.44 11.47 10.50
CA GLU A 85 -2.58 11.16 9.36
C GLU A 85 -2.52 9.65 9.08
N VAL A 86 -2.61 9.27 7.80
CA VAL A 86 -2.33 7.92 7.29
C VAL A 86 -1.20 8.00 6.28
N VAL A 87 -0.12 7.24 6.51
CA VAL A 87 1.07 7.23 5.65
C VAL A 87 1.31 5.86 5.08
N LEU A 88 1.29 5.77 3.75
CA LEU A 88 1.69 4.57 3.02
C LEU A 88 3.20 4.58 2.81
N TRP A 89 3.86 3.50 3.22
CA TRP A 89 5.30 3.28 3.05
C TRP A 89 5.53 2.16 2.05
N LEU A 90 5.93 2.55 0.84
CA LEU A 90 6.06 1.63 -0.30
C LEU A 90 7.33 1.93 -1.11
N ASP A 91 7.69 0.99 -1.97
CA ASP A 91 8.92 1.00 -2.76
C ASP A 91 8.61 1.07 -4.26
N TYR A 92 9.62 1.31 -5.08
CA TYR A 92 9.50 1.32 -6.55
C TYR A 92 9.16 -0.04 -7.18
N THR A 93 9.13 -1.13 -6.42
CA THR A 93 9.00 -2.50 -6.98
C THR A 93 7.58 -2.76 -7.50
N LYS A 94 7.45 -3.70 -8.46
CA LYS A 94 6.14 -4.11 -9.00
C LYS A 94 5.15 -4.52 -7.92
N VAL A 95 5.57 -5.35 -6.97
CA VAL A 95 4.74 -5.80 -5.85
C VAL A 95 4.27 -4.59 -5.01
N SER A 96 5.19 -3.70 -4.64
CA SER A 96 4.87 -2.50 -3.86
C SER A 96 3.92 -1.54 -4.59
N GLN A 97 4.06 -1.38 -5.91
CA GLN A 97 3.18 -0.52 -6.70
C GLN A 97 1.79 -1.13 -6.90
N ILE A 98 1.67 -2.47 -6.92
CA ILE A 98 0.36 -3.14 -6.87
C ILE A 98 -0.31 -2.94 -5.50
N ASN A 99 0.46 -3.07 -4.42
CA ASN A 99 -0.04 -2.78 -3.07
C ASN A 99 -0.48 -1.30 -2.93
N LEU A 100 0.23 -0.36 -3.58
CA LEU A 100 -0.16 1.05 -3.63
C LEU A 100 -1.55 1.24 -4.23
N ILE A 101 -1.83 0.66 -5.39
CA ILE A 101 -3.13 0.84 -6.05
C ILE A 101 -4.26 0.17 -5.28
N ALA A 102 -4.01 -0.98 -4.64
CA ALA A 102 -5.01 -1.67 -3.82
C ALA A 102 -5.35 -0.87 -2.55
N LEU A 103 -4.33 -0.46 -1.78
CA LEU A 103 -4.51 0.36 -0.58
C LEU A 103 -5.11 1.73 -0.94
N GLY A 104 -4.65 2.35 -2.02
CA GLY A 104 -5.19 3.62 -2.51
C GLY A 104 -6.66 3.52 -2.92
N SER A 105 -7.03 2.43 -3.59
CA SER A 105 -8.42 2.11 -3.95
C SER A 105 -9.30 1.95 -2.71
N PHE A 106 -8.82 1.22 -1.70
CA PHE A 106 -9.57 1.03 -0.45
C PHE A 106 -9.71 2.32 0.36
N LEU A 107 -8.66 3.14 0.41
CA LEU A 107 -8.70 4.46 1.06
C LEU A 107 -9.59 5.45 0.31
N ALA A 108 -9.78 5.31 -1.01
CA ALA A 108 -10.75 6.11 -1.75
C ALA A 108 -12.18 5.85 -1.27
N GLN A 109 -12.52 4.57 -1.04
CA GLN A 109 -13.84 4.14 -0.56
C GLN A 109 -14.10 4.59 0.88
N ASN A 110 -13.06 4.61 1.71
CA ASN A 110 -13.13 4.97 3.13
C ASN A 110 -12.58 6.38 3.42
N PHE A 111 -12.60 7.27 2.42
CA PHE A 111 -11.99 8.58 2.54
C PHE A 111 -12.68 9.44 3.60
N SER A 112 -11.92 9.85 4.61
CA SER A 112 -12.29 10.90 5.57
C SER A 112 -11.63 12.23 5.22
N LYS A 113 -12.40 13.32 5.29
CA LYS A 113 -11.91 14.71 5.18
C LYS A 113 -11.12 15.18 6.40
N ASN A 114 -11.26 14.50 7.54
CA ASN A 114 -10.58 14.84 8.79
C ASN A 114 -9.16 14.25 8.85
N THR A 115 -8.80 13.40 7.89
CA THR A 115 -7.55 12.66 7.84
C THR A 115 -6.69 13.18 6.70
N GLN A 116 -5.39 13.32 6.95
CA GLN A 116 -4.40 13.60 5.91
C GLN A 116 -3.77 12.30 5.41
N TYR A 117 -3.55 12.20 4.09
CA TYR A 117 -2.97 11.00 3.48
C TYR A 117 -1.64 11.35 2.85
N PHE A 118 -0.64 10.50 3.07
CA PHE A 118 0.69 10.68 2.51
C PHE A 118 1.28 9.39 1.97
N LEU A 119 2.19 9.53 1.00
CA LEU A 119 2.99 8.46 0.44
C LEU A 119 4.46 8.76 0.69
N VAL A 120 5.16 7.84 1.36
CA VAL A 120 6.60 7.72 1.27
C VAL A 120 6.91 6.63 0.26
N CYS A 121 7.49 7.01 -0.88
CA CYS A 121 7.87 6.07 -1.94
C CYS A 121 9.39 6.02 -2.11
N SER A 122 10.01 4.91 -1.72
CA SER A 122 11.45 4.71 -1.94
C SER A 122 11.76 4.43 -3.42
N GLY A 123 13.01 4.68 -3.82
CA GLY A 123 13.48 4.40 -5.18
C GLY A 123 14.76 5.17 -5.46
N LYS A 124 14.75 6.06 -6.46
CA LYS A 124 15.90 6.88 -6.83
C LYS A 124 16.33 7.77 -5.66
N HIS A 125 17.56 7.58 -5.20
CA HIS A 125 18.18 8.36 -4.13
C HIS A 125 19.43 9.09 -4.66
N LYS A 126 19.68 10.30 -4.17
CA LYS A 126 20.85 11.10 -4.61
C LYS A 126 22.14 10.40 -4.17
N GLY A 127 23.06 10.17 -5.10
CA GLY A 127 24.34 9.51 -4.81
C GLY A 127 24.31 7.98 -4.85
N LYS A 128 23.15 7.36 -5.13
CA LYS A 128 23.04 5.93 -5.42
C LYS A 128 22.72 5.73 -6.90
N SER A 129 23.48 4.87 -7.57
CA SER A 129 23.24 4.53 -8.98
C SER A 129 22.02 3.62 -9.15
N ALA A 130 21.83 2.67 -8.22
CA ALA A 130 20.69 1.76 -8.19
C ALA A 130 19.49 2.37 -7.44
N LEU A 131 18.29 1.94 -7.82
CA LEU A 131 17.06 2.21 -7.07
C LEU A 131 17.14 1.53 -5.69
N GLN A 132 16.65 2.21 -4.66
CA GLN A 132 16.71 1.75 -3.27
C GLN A 132 15.32 1.33 -2.77
N LYS A 133 15.26 0.16 -2.14
CA LYS A 133 14.11 -0.31 -1.36
C LYS A 133 14.11 0.34 0.03
N LEU A 134 12.98 0.29 0.73
CA LEU A 134 12.89 0.75 2.12
C LEU A 134 13.85 -0.02 3.03
N THR A 135 14.08 -1.30 2.74
CA THR A 135 15.02 -2.16 3.49
C THR A 135 16.48 -1.80 3.28
N ASN A 136 16.81 -0.90 2.33
CA ASN A 136 18.17 -0.41 2.15
C ASN A 136 18.51 0.79 3.05
N TYR A 137 17.54 1.30 3.82
CA TYR A 137 17.74 2.41 4.74
C TYR A 137 17.84 1.91 6.19
N THR A 138 18.59 2.63 7.00
CA THR A 138 18.66 2.41 8.45
C THR A 138 17.48 3.06 9.17
N SER A 139 17.16 2.62 10.38
CA SER A 139 16.11 3.22 11.22
C SER A 139 16.30 4.73 11.41
N SER A 140 17.54 5.21 11.51
CA SER A 140 17.86 6.65 11.62
C SER A 140 17.59 7.47 10.35
N GLU A 141 17.46 6.82 9.19
CA GLU A 141 17.16 7.49 7.92
C GLU A 141 15.66 7.59 7.64
N PHE A 142 14.81 6.79 8.31
CA PHE A 142 13.36 6.87 8.15
C PHE A 142 12.77 8.26 8.44
N PRO A 143 13.19 9.00 9.48
CA PRO A 143 12.76 10.39 9.69
C PRO A 143 13.07 11.31 8.51
N ILE A 144 14.18 11.08 7.80
CA ILE A 144 14.54 11.83 6.60
C ILE A 144 13.57 11.50 5.48
N LEU A 145 13.31 10.21 5.24
CA LEU A 145 12.33 9.76 4.23
C LEU A 145 10.93 10.32 4.52
N TYR A 146 10.53 10.33 5.79
CA TYR A 146 9.25 10.85 6.25
C TYR A 146 9.05 12.32 5.91
N ASN A 147 10.10 13.13 6.06
CA ASN A 147 10.06 14.56 5.70
C ASN A 147 9.85 14.81 4.20
N TYR A 148 10.10 13.81 3.36
CA TYR A 148 9.86 13.87 1.91
C TYR A 148 8.54 13.20 1.48
N LYS A 149 7.67 12.84 2.43
CA LYS A 149 6.35 12.27 2.13
C LYS A 149 5.53 13.18 1.22
N VAL A 150 4.85 12.59 0.25
CA VAL A 150 4.04 13.30 -0.74
C VAL A 150 2.57 13.23 -0.33
N LYS A 151 1.91 14.38 -0.23
CA LYS A 151 0.47 14.43 0.08
C LYS A 151 -0.36 13.74 -1.00
N ILE A 152 -1.27 12.86 -0.60
CA ILE A 152 -2.26 12.21 -1.45
C ILE A 152 -3.61 12.90 -1.24
N THR A 153 -4.25 13.33 -2.33
CA THR A 153 -5.60 13.93 -2.29
C THR A 153 -6.65 12.92 -2.71
N LEU A 154 -7.93 13.22 -2.48
CA LEU A 154 -9.03 12.35 -2.96
C LEU A 154 -8.94 12.07 -4.48
N PRO A 155 -8.70 13.04 -5.39
CA PRO A 155 -8.47 12.73 -6.80
C PRO A 155 -7.27 11.80 -7.06
N ASN A 156 -6.26 11.81 -6.20
CA ASN A 156 -5.16 10.86 -6.31
C ASN A 156 -5.58 9.45 -5.90
N LEU A 157 -6.40 9.32 -4.85
CA LEU A 157 -6.96 8.03 -4.42
C LEU A 157 -7.95 7.46 -5.45
N GLU A 158 -8.84 8.29 -5.99
CA GLU A 158 -9.76 7.92 -7.09
C GLU A 158 -9.00 7.47 -8.34
N TYR A 159 -7.85 8.07 -8.62
CA TYR A 159 -6.96 7.60 -9.68
C TYR A 159 -6.37 6.22 -9.37
N LEU A 160 -5.89 6.00 -8.13
CA LEU A 160 -5.40 4.68 -7.70
C LEU A 160 -6.51 3.62 -7.74
N GLN A 161 -7.77 3.98 -7.46
CA GLN A 161 -8.94 3.12 -7.64
C GLN A 161 -9.10 2.68 -9.09
N LYS A 162 -9.06 3.62 -10.05
CA LYS A 162 -9.11 3.27 -11.49
C LYS A 162 -7.93 2.39 -11.91
N CYS A 163 -6.74 2.65 -11.37
CA CYS A 163 -5.58 1.79 -11.62
C CYS A 163 -5.80 0.37 -11.09
N TRP A 164 -6.37 0.23 -9.89
CA TRP A 164 -6.73 -1.06 -9.31
C TRP A 164 -7.74 -1.81 -10.19
N GLU A 165 -8.84 -1.15 -10.57
CA GLU A 165 -9.86 -1.76 -11.43
C GLU A 165 -9.25 -2.25 -12.75
N ALA A 166 -8.40 -1.43 -13.38
CA ALA A 166 -7.70 -1.81 -14.61
C ALA A 166 -6.75 -2.99 -14.40
N TYR A 167 -6.01 -3.02 -13.29
CA TYR A 167 -5.09 -4.10 -12.95
C TYR A 167 -5.85 -5.43 -12.70
N ALA A 168 -6.87 -5.40 -11.84
CA ALA A 168 -7.66 -6.57 -11.47
C ALA A 168 -8.43 -7.16 -12.66
N THR A 169 -8.93 -6.31 -13.56
CA THR A 169 -9.65 -6.74 -14.78
C THR A 169 -8.73 -7.00 -15.97
N LYS A 170 -7.40 -6.85 -15.80
CA LYS A 170 -6.39 -7.01 -16.87
C LYS A 170 -6.66 -6.13 -18.09
N ASN A 171 -7.15 -4.91 -17.87
CA ASN A 171 -7.43 -3.95 -18.93
C ASN A 171 -6.12 -3.39 -19.53
N SER A 172 -5.71 -3.93 -20.67
CA SER A 172 -4.48 -3.55 -21.37
C SER A 172 -4.51 -2.17 -22.03
N LEU A 173 -5.69 -1.54 -22.14
CA LEU A 173 -5.86 -0.21 -22.74
C LEU A 173 -5.68 0.93 -21.73
N PHE A 174 -5.72 0.62 -20.43
CA PHE A 174 -5.57 1.62 -19.39
C PHE A 174 -4.16 2.19 -19.34
N LYS A 175 -4.03 3.50 -19.11
CA LYS A 175 -2.75 4.20 -19.02
C LYS A 175 -2.46 4.61 -17.58
N TYR A 176 -1.36 4.09 -17.04
CA TYR A 176 -0.90 4.35 -15.67
C TYR A 176 -0.02 5.60 -15.57
N ASP A 177 -0.37 6.70 -16.25
CA ASP A 177 0.48 7.90 -16.38
C ASP A 177 -0.13 9.23 -15.92
N GLU A 178 -1.18 9.19 -15.10
CA GLU A 178 -1.63 10.38 -14.36
C GLU A 178 -0.84 10.54 -13.06
N PHE A 179 -0.67 11.79 -12.61
CA PHE A 179 0.06 12.13 -11.38
C PHE A 179 1.47 11.52 -11.28
N THR A 180 2.21 11.44 -12.38
CA THR A 180 3.57 10.86 -12.47
C THR A 180 4.60 11.53 -11.55
N ASN A 181 4.35 12.77 -11.12
CA ASN A 181 5.16 13.44 -10.11
C ASN A 181 4.98 12.85 -8.70
N LYS A 182 3.84 12.21 -8.42
CA LYS A 182 3.54 11.52 -7.15
C LYS A 182 3.76 10.01 -7.26
N PHE A 183 3.22 9.39 -8.31
CA PHE A 183 3.25 7.96 -8.55
C PHE A 183 4.34 7.58 -9.56
N ARG A 184 5.56 7.99 -9.25
CA ARG A 184 6.70 7.98 -10.19
C ARG A 184 6.98 6.62 -10.84
N TYR A 185 6.80 5.54 -10.10
CA TYR A 185 7.15 4.20 -10.55
C TYR A 185 5.95 3.37 -11.03
N LEU A 186 4.73 3.93 -10.94
CA LEU A 186 3.50 3.17 -11.15
C LEU A 186 3.40 2.66 -12.59
N LYS A 187 3.62 3.54 -13.57
CA LYS A 187 3.62 3.17 -15.00
C LYS A 187 4.59 2.03 -15.27
N ASP A 188 5.86 2.27 -14.97
CA ASP A 188 6.94 1.33 -15.27
C ASP A 188 6.75 -0.01 -14.55
N ALA A 189 6.18 -0.01 -13.34
CA ALA A 189 5.90 -1.21 -12.58
C ALA A 189 4.76 -2.07 -13.14
N LEU A 190 3.74 -1.43 -13.73
CA LEU A 190 2.53 -2.12 -14.19
C LEU A 190 2.53 -2.44 -15.69
N THR A 191 3.40 -1.80 -16.48
CA THR A 191 3.51 -2.07 -17.93
C THR A 191 4.68 -2.99 -18.31
N ASN A 192 5.56 -3.33 -17.37
CA ASN A 192 6.71 -4.21 -17.59
C ASN A 192 6.57 -5.56 -16.88
#